data_AF-A0A2U1Y3Y5-F1
#
_entry.id   AF-A0A2U1Y3Y5-F1
#
_cell.length_a   1.000
_cell.length_b   1.000
_cell.length_c   1.000
_cell.angle_alpha   90.00
_cell.angle_beta   90.00
_cell.angle_gamma   90.00
#
_symmetry.space_group_name_H-M   'P 1'
#
loop_
_entity.id
_entity.type
_entity.pdbx_description
1 polymer ?
#
loop_
_entity_poly.entity_id
_entity_poly.type
_entity_poly.pdbx_seq_one_letter_code
_entity_poly.pdbx_strand_id
1 'polypeptide(L)'
;MTATPWTAAWVVYRGEAPLWWLRLLKPGFRHCLALLTDGRRWVAVDPLAGFTDVAVLDLPAEFDLPGWYRAQGLTVDSAPLRRPAGPAPWGPFTCVEAVKRLIGLRARRVLTPWQLHRHLTGGNRACPHPQP
;
A
#
# COMPACT_ATOMS: atom_id res chain seq x y z
N MET A 1 0.19 14.79 -22.96
CA MET A 1 0.89 13.80 -22.12
C MET A 1 -0.11 12.73 -21.73
N THR A 2 0.03 11.50 -22.25
CA THR A 2 -0.81 10.36 -21.88
C THR A 2 -0.14 9.60 -20.74
N ALA A 3 -0.75 9.58 -19.56
CA ALA A 3 -0.28 8.76 -18.44
C ALA A 3 -0.92 7.37 -18.53
N THR A 4 -0.11 6.32 -18.47
CA THR A 4 -0.61 4.94 -18.38
C THR A 4 -1.26 4.74 -17.01
N PRO A 5 -2.49 4.18 -16.94
CA PRO A 5 -3.09 3.87 -15.66
C PRO A 5 -2.38 2.69 -15.00
N TRP A 6 -2.26 2.74 -13.67
CA TRP A 6 -1.86 1.57 -12.87
C TRP A 6 -2.90 0.46 -13.02
N THR A 7 -2.43 -0.76 -13.23
CA THR A 7 -3.26 -1.95 -13.42
C THR A 7 -3.43 -2.75 -12.14
N ALA A 8 -2.46 -2.70 -11.23
CA ALA A 8 -2.54 -3.37 -9.94
C ALA A 8 -1.78 -2.61 -8.83
N ALA A 9 -2.18 -2.87 -7.59
CA ALA A 9 -1.55 -2.33 -6.41
C ALA A 9 -1.46 -3.34 -5.26
N TRP A 10 -0.44 -3.15 -4.42
CA TRP A 10 -0.25 -3.89 -3.17
C TRP A 10 0.16 -2.95 -2.06
N VAL A 11 -0.11 -3.34 -0.82
CA VAL A 11 0.37 -2.66 0.39
C VAL A 11 1.32 -3.59 1.12
N VAL A 12 2.53 -3.11 1.38
CA VAL A 12 3.56 -3.83 2.14
C VAL A 12 3.63 -3.22 3.53
N TYR A 13 3.70 -4.06 4.57
CA TYR A 13 3.79 -3.65 5.96
C TYR A 13 5.16 -3.97 6.55
N ARG A 14 5.71 -3.02 7.30
CA ARG A 14 7.01 -3.15 7.97
C ARG A 14 6.86 -2.96 9.48
N GLY A 15 7.69 -3.69 10.23
CA GLY A 15 7.78 -3.59 11.69
C GLY A 15 8.76 -2.52 12.18
N GLU A 16 9.61 -2.00 11.31
CA GLU A 16 10.55 -0.93 11.63
C GLU A 16 9.81 0.41 11.73
N ALA A 17 10.20 1.21 12.71
CA ALA A 17 9.65 2.53 12.91
C ALA A 17 10.75 3.47 13.41
N PRO A 18 11.03 4.57 12.69
CA PRO A 18 12.02 5.55 13.13
C PRO A 18 11.52 6.35 14.35
N LEU A 19 10.20 6.40 14.59
CA LEU A 19 9.60 7.15 15.69
C LEU A 19 9.25 6.22 16.86
N TRP A 20 9.74 6.54 18.05
CA TRP A 20 9.60 5.71 19.24
C TRP A 20 8.14 5.42 19.66
N TRP A 21 7.23 6.38 19.46
CA TRP A 21 5.80 6.23 19.81
C TRP A 21 5.07 5.23 18.90
N LEU A 22 5.59 4.95 17.70
CA LEU A 22 5.06 3.89 16.82
C LEU A 22 5.29 2.49 17.39
N ARG A 23 6.13 2.32 18.43
CA ARG A 23 6.31 1.04 19.12
C ARG A 23 5.04 0.56 19.83
N LEU A 24 4.07 1.45 20.08
CA LEU A 24 2.73 1.11 20.58
C LEU A 24 1.87 0.37 19.54
N LEU A 25 2.21 0.48 18.25
CA LEU A 25 1.52 -0.25 17.18
C LEU A 25 1.93 -1.72 17.17
N LYS A 26 1.03 -2.57 16.64
CA LYS A 26 1.25 -4.02 16.52
C LYS A 26 2.60 -4.30 15.84
N PRO A 27 3.49 -5.14 16.42
CA PRO A 27 4.72 -5.57 15.77
C PRO A 27 4.46 -6.11 14.35
N GLY A 28 5.33 -5.73 13.41
CA GLY A 28 5.15 -6.01 11.97
C GLY A 28 4.24 -5.02 11.22
N PHE A 29 3.51 -4.15 11.92
CA PHE A 29 2.54 -3.22 11.34
C PHE A 29 2.73 -1.79 11.89
N ARG A 30 3.97 -1.30 11.82
CA ARG A 30 4.32 0.05 12.27
C ARG A 30 4.43 1.06 11.14
N HIS A 31 4.63 0.56 9.92
CA HIS A 31 4.71 1.35 8.70
C HIS A 31 4.09 0.59 7.52
N CYS A 32 3.63 1.32 6.51
CA CYS A 32 3.18 0.73 5.26
C CYS A 32 3.59 1.58 4.06
N LEU A 33 3.91 0.90 2.96
CA LEU A 33 4.18 1.48 1.65
C LEU A 33 3.30 0.80 0.61
N ALA A 34 3.19 1.41 -0.57
CA ALA A 34 2.44 0.85 -1.67
C ALA A 34 3.34 0.48 -2.84
N LEU A 35 2.98 -0.61 -3.51
CA LEU A 35 3.56 -1.02 -4.79
C LEU A 35 2.50 -0.84 -5.87
N LEU A 36 2.90 -0.29 -7.00
CA LEU A 36 2.06 -0.08 -8.16
C LEU A 36 2.74 -0.71 -9.37
N THR A 37 1.94 -1.26 -10.28
CA THR A 37 2.42 -1.68 -11.59
C THR A 37 1.42 -1.28 -12.66
N ASP A 38 1.91 -0.93 -13.84
CA ASP A 38 1.13 -0.78 -15.06
C ASP A 38 1.25 -2.02 -15.96
N GLY A 39 1.88 -3.09 -15.47
CA GLY A 39 2.23 -4.29 -16.24
C GLY A 39 3.51 -4.15 -17.06
N ARG A 40 4.21 -3.02 -16.97
CA ARG A 40 5.51 -2.78 -17.62
C ARG A 40 6.58 -2.34 -16.65
N ARG A 41 6.21 -1.56 -15.63
CA ARG A 41 7.12 -1.00 -14.64
C ARG A 41 6.53 -1.14 -13.26
N TRP A 42 7.42 -1.35 -12.31
CA TRP A 42 7.10 -1.30 -10.89
C TRP A 42 7.40 0.09 -10.34
N VAL A 43 6.49 0.58 -9.49
CA VAL A 43 6.70 1.80 -8.71
C VAL A 43 6.44 1.49 -7.24
N ALA A 44 7.39 1.87 -6.39
CA ALA A 44 7.21 1.89 -4.94
C ALA A 44 6.91 3.32 -4.50
N VAL A 45 5.90 3.46 -3.64
CA VAL A 45 5.54 4.72 -2.98
C VAL A 45 5.63 4.49 -1.48
N ASP A 46 6.61 5.11 -0.85
CA ASP A 46 6.90 5.00 0.58
C ASP A 46 6.73 6.37 1.28
N PRO A 47 5.56 6.65 1.87
CA PRO A 47 5.33 7.90 2.60
C PRO A 47 5.98 7.84 3.99
N LEU A 48 7.20 8.35 4.08
CA LEU A 48 7.94 8.50 5.33
C LEU A 48 7.52 9.79 6.06
N ALA A 49 7.89 9.89 7.34
CA ALA A 49 7.48 11.01 8.19
C ALA A 49 7.97 12.39 7.68
N GLY A 50 9.12 12.43 7.02
CA GLY A 50 9.70 13.68 6.48
C GLY A 50 9.76 13.77 4.96
N PHE A 51 9.48 12.68 4.25
CA PHE A 51 9.62 12.61 2.79
C PHE A 51 8.72 11.51 2.22
N THR A 52 8.13 11.72 1.05
CA THR A 52 7.47 10.62 0.33
C THR A 52 8.42 10.13 -0.74
N ASP A 53 8.99 8.96 -0.52
CA ASP A 53 9.86 8.33 -1.50
C ASP A 53 9.02 7.69 -2.61
N VAL A 54 9.38 7.97 -3.86
CA VAL A 54 8.70 7.47 -5.05
C VAL A 54 9.77 6.98 -6.01
N ALA A 55 9.87 5.66 -6.13
CA ALA A 55 10.89 5.03 -6.93
C ALA A 55 10.25 4.22 -8.06
N VAL A 56 10.66 4.51 -9.30
CA VAL A 56 10.48 3.57 -10.42
C VAL A 56 11.57 2.52 -10.28
N LEU A 57 11.18 1.26 -10.15
CA LEU A 57 12.10 0.17 -9.90
C LEU A 57 12.59 -0.39 -11.24
N ASP A 58 13.91 -0.56 -11.36
CA ASP A 58 14.55 -1.20 -12.50
C ASP A 58 14.47 -2.73 -12.36
N LEU A 59 13.25 -3.24 -12.54
CA LEU A 59 12.90 -4.64 -12.43
C LEU A 59 12.17 -5.09 -13.70
N PRO A 60 12.32 -6.36 -14.11
CA PRO A 60 11.48 -6.94 -15.16
C PRO A 60 9.99 -6.77 -14.83
N ALA A 61 9.16 -6.59 -15.86
CA ALA A 61 7.72 -6.37 -15.68
C ALA A 61 7.05 -7.57 -14.99
N GLU A 62 7.51 -8.76 -15.32
CA GLU A 62 7.09 -10.05 -14.80
C GLU A 62 7.64 -10.40 -13.41
N PHE A 63 8.53 -9.56 -12.85
CA PHE A 63 9.09 -9.80 -11.53
C PHE A 63 7.99 -9.78 -10.46
N ASP A 64 7.89 -10.87 -9.68
CA ASP A 64 6.95 -10.97 -8.55
C ASP A 64 7.47 -10.19 -7.34
N LEU A 65 7.38 -8.86 -7.42
CA LEU A 65 7.79 -7.97 -6.33
C LEU A 65 6.99 -8.22 -5.03
N PRO A 66 5.65 -8.43 -5.06
CA PRO A 66 4.90 -8.84 -3.87
C PRO A 66 5.45 -10.12 -3.24
N GLY A 67 5.75 -11.15 -4.05
CA GLY A 67 6.35 -12.40 -3.59
C GLY A 67 7.74 -12.21 -2.98
N TRP A 68 8.57 -11.37 -3.58
CA TRP A 68 9.90 -11.04 -3.06
C TRP A 68 9.86 -10.41 -1.66
N TYR A 69 8.90 -9.52 -1.39
CA TYR A 69 8.69 -8.98 -0.04
C TYR A 69 8.15 -10.01 0.95
N ARG A 70 7.26 -10.90 0.51
CA ARG A 70 6.78 -12.01 1.34
C ARG A 70 7.91 -12.97 1.73
N ALA A 71 8.83 -13.23 0.80
CA ALA A 71 10.01 -14.07 1.05
C ALA A 71 10.94 -13.49 2.13
N GLN A 72 10.89 -12.18 2.37
CA GLN A 72 11.58 -11.49 3.47
C GLN A 72 10.79 -11.51 4.80
N GLY A 73 9.68 -12.22 4.86
CA GLY A 73 8.82 -12.30 6.04
C GLY A 73 7.92 -11.08 6.25
N LEU A 74 7.78 -10.20 5.24
CA LEU A 74 6.86 -9.07 5.31
C LEU A 74 5.44 -9.47 4.91
N THR A 75 4.46 -8.78 5.49
CA THR A 75 3.06 -8.92 5.07
C THR A 75 2.81 -8.07 3.83
N VAL A 76 2.14 -8.65 2.83
CA VAL A 76 1.80 -7.97 1.57
C VAL A 76 0.36 -8.30 1.17
N ASP A 77 -0.49 -7.28 1.14
CA ASP A 77 -1.89 -7.41 0.75
C ASP A 77 -2.10 -6.86 -0.67
N SER A 78 -2.91 -7.54 -1.48
CA SER A 78 -3.44 -6.93 -2.71
C SER A 78 -4.41 -5.80 -2.32
N ALA A 79 -4.35 -4.70 -3.07
CA ALA A 79 -5.19 -3.55 -2.84
C ALA A 79 -5.98 -3.18 -4.10
N PRO A 80 -7.28 -2.89 -4.00
CA PRO A 80 -8.04 -2.38 -5.12
C PRO A 80 -7.56 -0.97 -5.49
N LEU A 81 -7.41 -0.70 -6.78
CA LEU A 81 -7.17 0.66 -7.28
C LEU A 81 -8.49 1.30 -7.68
N ARG A 82 -8.84 2.40 -7.01
CA ARG A 82 -10.06 3.16 -7.30
C ARG A 82 -9.71 4.64 -7.45
N ARG A 83 -10.40 5.32 -8.37
CA ARG A 83 -10.32 6.78 -8.52
C ARG A 83 -11.65 7.41 -8.10
N PRO A 84 -11.85 7.72 -6.81
CA PRO A 84 -13.10 8.33 -6.35
C PRO A 84 -13.25 9.75 -6.91
N ALA A 85 -14.47 10.13 -7.29
CA ALA A 85 -14.77 11.42 -7.93
C ALA A 85 -14.72 12.65 -6.99
N GLY A 86 -14.56 12.45 -5.67
CA GLY A 86 -14.58 13.53 -4.68
C GLY A 86 -13.39 13.52 -3.72
N PRO A 87 -13.12 14.64 -3.02
CA PRO A 87 -11.96 14.79 -2.16
C PRO A 87 -11.97 13.77 -1.02
N ALA A 88 -10.78 13.29 -0.63
CA ALA A 88 -10.65 12.41 0.52
C ALA A 88 -11.13 13.13 1.81
N PRO A 89 -11.66 12.38 2.79
CA PRO A 89 -11.96 12.96 4.10
C PRO A 89 -10.73 13.65 4.71
N TRP A 90 -10.96 14.69 5.51
CA TRP A 90 -9.88 15.29 6.29
C TRP A 90 -9.30 14.29 7.30
N GLY A 91 -7.99 14.33 7.48
CA GLY A 91 -7.26 13.45 8.40
C GLY A 91 -5.78 13.84 8.44
N PRO A 92 -5.04 13.36 9.46
CA PRO A 92 -3.61 13.59 9.56
C PRO A 92 -2.88 12.94 8.38
N PHE A 93 -1.82 13.59 7.90
CA PHE A 93 -0.98 13.03 6.85
C PHE A 93 -0.06 11.95 7.45
N THR A 94 -0.50 10.70 7.37
CA THR A 94 0.23 9.52 7.84
C THR A 94 0.54 8.59 6.66
N CYS A 95 1.47 7.64 6.83
CA CYS A 95 1.71 6.61 5.80
C CYS A 95 0.43 5.86 5.41
N VAL A 96 -0.44 5.57 6.38
CA VAL A 96 -1.77 4.96 6.13
C VAL A 96 -2.67 5.88 5.32
N GLU A 97 -2.75 7.17 5.64
CA GLU A 97 -3.58 8.12 4.90
C GLU A 97 -3.07 8.33 3.47
N ALA A 98 -1.76 8.45 3.29
CA ALA A 98 -1.12 8.55 1.98
C ALA A 98 -1.38 7.29 1.13
N VAL A 99 -1.16 6.10 1.67
CA VAL A 99 -1.46 4.83 0.97
C VAL A 99 -2.95 4.70 0.66
N LYS A 100 -3.85 5.03 1.60
CA LYS A 100 -5.31 5.03 1.35
C LYS A 100 -5.68 5.93 0.17
N ARG A 101 -5.13 7.15 0.12
CA ARG A 101 -5.38 8.09 -0.98
C ARG A 101 -4.82 7.59 -2.31
N LEU A 102 -3.65 6.97 -2.28
CA LEU A 102 -3.01 6.38 -3.46
C LEU A 102 -3.89 5.28 -4.08
N ILE A 103 -4.44 4.38 -3.25
CA ILE A 103 -5.29 3.28 -3.72
C ILE A 103 -6.77 3.67 -3.88
N GLY A 104 -7.15 4.87 -3.45
CA GLY A 104 -8.53 5.37 -3.48
C GLY A 104 -9.45 4.80 -2.40
N LEU A 105 -8.89 4.29 -1.30
CA LEU A 105 -9.64 3.75 -0.18
C LEU A 105 -10.17 4.87 0.73
N ARG A 106 -11.49 4.97 0.88
CA ARG A 106 -12.15 5.95 1.77
C ARG A 106 -12.59 5.32 3.09
N ALA A 107 -11.66 5.10 4.01
CA ALA A 107 -11.93 4.53 5.33
C ALA A 107 -11.46 5.47 6.45
N ARG A 108 -12.39 6.25 7.03
CA ARG A 108 -12.08 7.26 8.09
C ARG A 108 -11.56 6.63 9.39
N ARG A 109 -12.00 5.41 9.70
CA ARG A 109 -11.64 4.68 10.93
C ARG A 109 -10.35 3.84 10.79
N VAL A 110 -9.76 3.81 9.60
CA VAL A 110 -8.50 3.10 9.34
C VAL A 110 -7.36 4.09 9.50
N LEU A 111 -6.74 4.05 10.68
CA LEU A 111 -5.70 4.98 11.13
C LEU A 111 -4.34 4.31 11.29
N THR A 112 -4.31 3.00 11.51
CA THR A 112 -3.07 2.24 11.73
C THR A 112 -2.81 1.23 10.59
N PRO A 113 -1.55 0.86 10.35
CA PRO A 113 -1.24 -0.15 9.33
C PRO A 113 -1.92 -1.49 9.63
N TRP A 114 -2.06 -1.87 10.90
CA TRP A 114 -2.81 -3.07 11.29
C TRP A 114 -4.30 -2.98 10.94
N GLN A 115 -4.94 -1.83 11.15
CA GLN A 115 -6.32 -1.62 10.75
C GLN A 115 -6.47 -1.67 9.23
N LEU A 116 -5.50 -1.15 8.48
CA LEU A 116 -5.49 -1.19 7.03
C LEU A 116 -5.41 -2.64 6.54
N HIS A 117 -4.48 -3.43 7.08
CA HIS A 117 -4.37 -4.86 6.80
C HIS A 117 -5.67 -5.61 7.07
N ARG A 118 -6.25 -5.43 8.26
CA ARG A 118 -7.54 -6.04 8.60
C ARG A 118 -8.67 -5.61 7.67
N HIS A 119 -8.66 -4.37 7.21
CA HIS A 119 -9.67 -3.85 6.30
C HIS A 119 -9.55 -4.49 4.91
N LEU A 120 -8.33 -4.57 4.36
CA LEU A 120 -8.07 -5.14 3.04
C LEU A 120 -8.33 -6.66 3.02
N THR A 121 -7.87 -7.38 4.05
CA THR A 121 -8.06 -8.83 4.17
C THR A 121 -9.48 -9.22 4.60
N GLY A 122 -10.11 -8.43 5.47
CA GLY A 122 -11.48 -8.66 5.91
C GLY A 122 -12.53 -8.38 4.84
N GLY A 123 -12.26 -7.43 3.94
CA GLY A 123 -13.08 -7.17 2.74
C GLY A 123 -12.91 -8.22 1.64
N ASN A 124 -11.84 -9.03 1.69
CA ASN A 124 -11.51 -10.03 0.67
C ASN A 124 -12.34 -11.32 0.75
N ARG A 125 -13.45 -11.35 1.51
CA ARG A 125 -14.44 -12.45 1.46
C ARG A 125 -15.31 -12.42 0.19
N ALA A 126 -15.10 -11.45 -0.70
CA ALA A 126 -15.83 -11.34 -1.96
C ALA A 126 -14.95 -10.75 -3.06
N CYS A 127 -14.03 -11.55 -3.61
CA CYS A 127 -13.68 -11.58 -5.04
C CYS A 127 -12.58 -12.63 -5.26
N PRO A 128 -12.88 -13.80 -5.83
CA PRO A 128 -11.86 -14.68 -6.34
C PRO A 128 -11.09 -13.95 -7.45
N HIS A 129 -9.76 -13.95 -7.36
CA HIS A 129 -8.91 -13.60 -8.50
C HIS A 129 -9.30 -14.48 -9.70
N PRO A 130 -9.44 -13.94 -10.92
CA PRO A 130 -9.25 -14.75 -12.10
C PRO A 130 -7.78 -15.14 -12.13
N GLN A 131 -7.50 -16.42 -11.89
CA GLN A 131 -6.24 -17.05 -12.26
C GLN A 131 -6.20 -17.18 -13.81
N PRO A 132 -5.01 -17.13 -14.44
CA PRO A 132 -4.88 -17.22 -15.89
C PRO A 132 -5.43 -18.52 -16.47
#